data_AF-A0A914IFZ3-F1
#
_entry.id   AF-A0A914IFZ3-F1
#
_cell.length_a   1.000
_cell.length_b   1.000
_cell.length_c   1.000
_cell.angle_alpha   90.00
_cell.angle_beta   90.00
_cell.angle_gamma   90.00
#
_symmetry.space_group_name_H-M   'P 1'
#
loop_
_entity.id
_entity.type
_entity.pdbx_description
1 polymer ?
#
loop_
_entity_poly.entity_id
_entity_poly.type
_entity_poly.pdbx_seq_one_letter_code
_entity_poly.pdbx_strand_id
1 'polypeptide(L)'
;MTTISLDRCLCVNSMSQIIDITIQTILCQHGIIREPMTNLIKFEPKNKNVIKHLEICETLRTIFKACNSRILKELVITLGPTPYMGTEIYSIPLNFCDEHTGTMDYGYGDICSV
;
A
#
# COMPACT_ATOMS: atom_id res chain seq x y z
N MET A 1 14.66 10.97 -6.29
CA MET A 1 13.31 10.44 -5.98
C MET A 1 12.57 10.34 -7.29
N THR A 2 12.36 9.13 -7.81
CA THR A 2 11.79 8.93 -9.15
C THR A 2 10.27 8.95 -9.02
N THR A 3 9.62 9.96 -9.61
CA THR A 3 8.16 10.10 -9.55
C THR A 3 7.53 9.27 -10.66
N ILE A 4 6.70 8.29 -10.31
CA ILE A 4 5.91 7.53 -11.28
C ILE A 4 4.64 8.34 -11.56
N SER A 5 4.54 8.92 -12.76
CA SER A 5 3.30 9.58 -13.21
C SER A 5 2.37 8.52 -13.78
N LEU A 6 1.17 8.43 -13.21
CA LEU A 6 0.10 7.61 -13.76
C LEU A 6 -0.87 8.55 -14.47
N ASP A 7 -1.19 8.26 -15.73
CA ASP A 7 -2.13 9.07 -16.53
C ASP A 7 -3.59 8.94 -16.06
N ARG A 8 -3.84 8.11 -15.03
CA ARG A 8 -5.15 7.86 -14.45
C ARG A 8 -5.05 7.87 -12.93
N CYS A 9 -6.15 8.25 -12.29
CA CYS A 9 -6.29 8.09 -10.84
C CYS A 9 -6.34 6.60 -10.47
N LEU A 10 -5.93 6.28 -9.23
CA LEU A 10 -5.95 4.92 -8.70
C LEU A 10 -7.13 4.75 -7.76
N CYS A 11 -7.78 3.59 -7.81
CA CYS A 11 -8.72 3.24 -6.77
C CYS A 11 -8.00 2.81 -5.49
N VAL A 12 -8.74 2.80 -4.38
CA VAL A 12 -8.25 2.39 -3.07
C VAL A 12 -7.63 0.99 -3.10
N ASN A 13 -8.25 0.05 -3.81
CA ASN A 13 -7.76 -1.33 -3.90
C ASN A 13 -6.44 -1.42 -4.67
N SER A 14 -6.33 -0.77 -5.83
CA SER A 14 -5.09 -0.72 -6.60
C SER A 14 -3.98 -0.03 -5.82
N MET A 15 -4.29 1.07 -5.12
CA MET A 15 -3.30 1.75 -4.30
C MET A 15 -2.82 0.89 -3.14
N SER A 16 -3.74 0.16 -2.48
CA SER A 16 -3.37 -0.78 -1.42
C SER A 16 -2.45 -1.90 -1.95
N GLN A 17 -2.65 -2.38 -3.18
CA GLN A 17 -1.78 -3.39 -3.79
C GLN A 17 -0.39 -2.83 -4.13
N ILE A 18 -0.32 -1.61 -4.65
CA ILE A 18 0.96 -0.94 -4.93
C ILE A 18 1.76 -0.75 -3.65
N ILE A 19 1.11 -0.31 -2.57
CA ILE A 19 1.75 -0.13 -1.26
C ILE A 19 2.26 -1.48 -0.73
N ASP A 20 1.46 -2.53 -0.82
CA ASP A 20 1.87 -3.88 -0.40
C ASP A 20 3.13 -4.35 -1.15
N ILE A 21 3.13 -4.27 -2.49
CA ILE A 21 4.29 -4.64 -3.31
C ILE A 21 5.51 -3.77 -2.98
N THR A 22 5.31 -2.47 -2.73
CA THR A 22 6.39 -1.55 -2.37
C THR A 22 7.02 -1.94 -1.03
N ILE A 23 6.19 -2.23 -0.02
CA ILE A 23 6.67 -2.71 1.28
C ILE A 23 7.45 -4.01 1.11
N GLN A 24 6.92 -4.99 0.38
CA GLN A 24 7.62 -6.26 0.14
C GLN A 24 8.96 -6.06 -0.57
N THR A 25 9.01 -5.15 -1.55
CA THR A 25 10.23 -4.82 -2.29
C THR A 25 11.28 -4.20 -1.36
N ILE A 26 10.88 -3.23 -0.55
CA ILE A 26 11.75 -2.59 0.44
C ILE A 26 12.30 -3.63 1.43
N LEU A 27 11.42 -4.47 1.98
CA LEU A 27 11.82 -5.53 2.92
C LEU A 27 12.82 -6.50 2.30
N CYS A 28 12.66 -6.83 1.01
CA CYS A 28 13.55 -7.75 0.30
C CYS A 28 14.90 -7.11 -0.02
N GLN A 29 14.90 -5.86 -0.50
CA GLN A 29 16.13 -5.10 -0.80
C GLN A 29 17.02 -4.91 0.43
N HIS A 30 16.40 -4.77 1.61
CA HIS A 30 17.08 -4.63 2.89
C HIS A 30 17.39 -5.96 3.59
N GLY A 31 17.10 -7.10 2.95
CA GLY A 31 17.38 -8.43 3.50
C GLY A 31 16.55 -8.80 4.73
N ILE A 32 15.48 -8.05 5.04
CA ILE A 32 14.55 -8.36 6.14
C ILE A 32 13.74 -9.62 5.79
N ILE A 33 13.38 -9.76 4.52
CA ILE A 33 12.78 -10.99 3.98
C ILE A 33 13.64 -11.51 2.83
N ARG A 34 13.71 -12.83 2.69
CA ARG A 34 14.57 -13.51 1.72
C ARG A 34 13.92 -13.78 0.36
N GLU A 35 12.59 -13.72 0.30
CA GLU A 35 11.79 -14.08 -0.88
C GLU A 35 10.43 -13.37 -0.82
N PRO A 36 9.65 -13.35 -1.93
CA PRO A 36 8.33 -12.72 -1.97
C PRO A 36 7.40 -13.25 -0.88
N MET A 37 6.54 -12.37 -0.35
CA MET A 37 5.70 -12.71 0.79
C MET A 37 4.70 -13.84 0.48
N THR A 38 4.29 -13.98 -0.79
CA THR A 38 3.46 -15.09 -1.27
C THR A 38 4.07 -16.46 -0.98
N ASN A 39 5.40 -16.61 -1.14
CA ASN A 39 6.10 -17.85 -0.81
C ASN A 39 6.23 -18.03 0.70
N LEU A 40 6.59 -16.97 1.42
CA LEU A 40 6.75 -17.03 2.88
C LEU A 40 5.44 -17.38 3.59
N ILE A 41 4.32 -16.83 3.14
CA ILE A 41 2.99 -17.21 3.65
C ILE A 41 2.71 -18.69 3.40
N LYS A 42 3.08 -19.22 2.23
CA LYS A 42 2.82 -20.60 1.85
C LYS A 42 3.68 -21.60 2.62
N PHE A 43 4.98 -21.32 2.78
CA PHE A 43 5.94 -22.29 3.32
C PHE A 43 6.33 -22.03 4.78
N GLU A 44 6.25 -20.79 5.25
CA GLU A 44 6.60 -20.40 6.62
C GLU A 44 5.54 -19.46 7.26
N PRO A 45 4.25 -19.86 7.34
CA PRO A 45 3.18 -18.98 7.80
C PRO A 45 3.36 -18.47 9.25
N LYS A 46 4.16 -19.17 10.07
CA LYS A 46 4.46 -18.79 11.46
C LYS A 46 5.68 -17.87 11.61
N ASN A 47 6.34 -17.52 10.50
CA ASN A 47 7.47 -16.61 10.52
C ASN A 47 7.03 -15.24 11.06
N LYS A 48 7.80 -14.66 11.98
CA LYS A 48 7.47 -13.39 12.62
C LYS A 48 7.28 -12.26 11.60
N ASN A 49 8.07 -12.26 10.52
CA ASN A 49 7.98 -11.24 9.46
C ASN A 49 6.69 -11.40 8.65
N VAL A 50 6.22 -12.63 8.44
CA VAL A 50 4.92 -12.91 7.79
C VAL A 50 3.79 -12.37 8.65
N ILE A 51 3.77 -12.71 9.94
CA ILE A 51 2.72 -12.25 10.87
C ILE A 51 2.68 -10.72 10.91
N LYS A 52 3.84 -10.07 11.07
CA LYS A 52 3.93 -8.60 11.09
C LYS A 52 3.50 -7.95 9.78
N HIS A 53 3.84 -8.57 8.66
CA HIS A 53 3.39 -8.08 7.36
C HIS A 53 1.86 -8.17 7.20
N LEU A 54 1.25 -9.28 7.63
CA LEU A 54 -0.21 -9.43 7.61
C LEU A 54 -0.91 -8.39 8.51
N GLU A 55 -0.38 -8.13 9.71
CA GLU A 55 -0.87 -7.06 10.60
C GLU A 55 -0.81 -5.68 9.94
N ILE A 56 0.27 -5.37 9.21
CA ILE A 56 0.41 -4.12 8.44
C ILE A 56 -0.66 -4.05 7.35
N CYS A 57 -0.86 -5.13 6.59
CA CYS A 57 -1.87 -5.18 5.53
C CYS A 57 -3.30 -5.01 6.07
N GLU A 58 -3.63 -5.60 7.22
CA GLU A 58 -4.93 -5.38 7.88
C GLU A 58 -5.10 -3.95 8.38
N THR A 59 -4.04 -3.37 8.93
CA THR A 59 -4.03 -1.97 9.39
C THR A 59 -4.28 -1.02 8.22
N LEU A 60 -3.55 -1.19 7.10
CA LEU A 60 -3.73 -0.40 5.89
C LEU A 60 -5.14 -0.55 5.31
N ARG A 61 -5.67 -1.78 5.25
CA ARG A 61 -7.06 -2.01 4.81
C ARG A 61 -8.07 -1.29 5.69
N THR A 62 -7.86 -1.28 7.00
CA THR A 62 -8.76 -0.60 7.95
C THR A 62 -8.70 0.92 7.76
N ILE A 63 -7.50 1.47 7.62
CA ILE A 63 -7.26 2.90 7.37
C ILE A 63 -7.92 3.34 6.05
N PHE A 64 -7.77 2.55 4.99
CA PHE A 64 -8.31 2.87 3.68
C PHE A 64 -9.83 2.67 3.57
N LYS A 65 -10.41 1.74 4.36
CA LYS A 65 -11.86 1.53 4.45
C LYS A 65 -12.58 2.57 5.29
N ALA A 66 -11.90 3.16 6.27
CA ALA A 66 -12.48 4.29 6.98
C ALA A 66 -12.79 5.40 5.95
N CYS A 67 -13.95 6.06 6.04
CA CYS A 67 -14.38 7.17 5.17
C CYS A 67 -13.41 8.37 5.10
N ASN A 68 -12.22 8.25 5.68
CA ASN A 68 -11.14 9.22 5.73
C ASN A 68 -10.09 9.00 4.63
N SER A 69 -10.33 8.12 3.64
CA SER A 69 -9.42 7.96 2.49
C SER A 69 -9.08 9.29 1.80
N ARG A 70 -10.01 10.24 1.80
CA ARG A 70 -9.84 11.61 1.28
C ARG A 70 -8.91 12.51 2.11
N ILE A 71 -8.64 12.15 3.37
CA ILE A 71 -7.75 12.89 4.28
C ILE A 71 -6.31 12.41 4.14
N LEU A 72 -6.11 11.15 3.73
CA LEU A 72 -4.79 10.55 3.60
C LEU A 72 -4.10 11.06 2.33
N LYS A 73 -3.04 11.85 2.50
CA LYS A 73 -2.29 12.45 1.39
C LYS A 73 -1.00 11.70 1.07
N GLU A 74 -0.42 11.04 2.05
CA GLU A 74 0.90 10.43 1.92
C GLU A 74 1.04 9.27 2.90
N LEU A 75 1.69 8.20 2.46
CA LEU A 75 2.19 7.14 3.32
C LEU A 75 3.71 7.27 3.40
N VAL A 76 4.23 7.31 4.62
CA VAL A 76 5.68 7.38 4.88
C VAL A 76 6.12 6.08 5.53
N ILE A 77 7.13 5.44 4.95
CA ILE A 77 7.79 4.24 5.46
C ILE A 77 9.19 4.65 5.91
N THR A 78 9.49 4.41 7.18
CA THR A 78 10.82 4.68 7.75
C THR A 78 11.52 3.37 8.05
N LEU A 79 12.80 3.27 7.67
CA LEU A 79 13.70 2.19 8.05
C LEU A 79 14.79 2.75 8.93
N GLY A 80 15.06 2.09 10.04
CA GLY A 80 16.10 2.49 10.98
C GLY A 80 15.94 1.82 12.34
N PRO A 81 16.85 2.09 13.28
CA PRO A 81 16.79 1.54 14.63
C PRO A 81 15.55 2.01 15.40
N THR A 82 15.03 3.22 15.10
CA THR A 82 13.80 3.74 15.69
C THR A 82 13.01 4.58 14.67
N PRO A 83 11.69 4.76 14.86
CA PRO A 83 10.89 5.62 13.99
C PRO A 83 11.35 7.09 13.94
N TYR A 84 12.03 7.57 14.99
CA TYR A 84 12.56 8.94 15.08
C TYR A 84 13.97 9.09 14.51
N MET A 85 14.65 7.96 14.24
CA MET A 85 16.00 7.90 13.69
C MET A 85 15.99 6.99 12.46
N GLY A 86 15.12 7.30 11.51
CA GLY A 86 15.09 6.61 10.22
C GLY A 86 16.37 6.89 9.44
N THR A 87 17.12 5.85 9.10
CA THR A 87 18.26 5.92 8.16
C THR A 87 17.78 6.09 6.73
N GLU A 88 16.62 5.53 6.40
CA GLU A 88 15.98 5.65 5.09
C GLU A 88 14.50 5.95 5.24
N ILE A 89 13.98 6.79 4.34
CA ILE A 89 12.60 7.24 4.34
C ILE A 89 12.05 7.11 2.91
N TYR A 90 10.95 6.39 2.77
CA TYR A 90 10.21 6.26 1.51
C TYR A 90 8.86 6.93 1.68
N SER A 91 8.54 7.84 0.79
CA SER A 91 7.23 8.48 0.75
C SER A 91 6.46 8.07 -0.49
N ILE A 92 5.20 7.69 -0.29
CA ILE A 92 4.28 7.29 -1.34
C ILE A 92 3.10 8.27 -1.32
N PRO A 93 2.97 9.16 -2.32
CA PRO A 93 1.84 10.06 -2.40
C PRO A 93 0.56 9.26 -2.64
N LEU A 94 -0.50 9.59 -1.91
CA LEU A 94 -1.80 8.94 -2.00
C LEU A 94 -2.76 9.82 -2.80
N ASN A 95 -3.03 9.41 -4.04
CA ASN A 95 -3.97 10.08 -4.94
C ASN A 95 -5.06 9.08 -5.35
N PHE A 96 -6.18 9.10 -4.63
CA PHE A 96 -7.33 8.25 -4.94
C PHE A 96 -8.22 8.90 -6.00
N CYS A 97 -8.87 8.09 -6.83
CA CYS A 97 -10.00 8.58 -7.63
C CYS A 97 -11.09 9.12 -6.69
N ASP A 98 -11.70 10.24 -7.06
CA ASP A 98 -12.95 10.67 -6.43
C ASP A 98 -13.99 9.57 -6.63
N GLU A 99 -14.55 9.06 -5.53
CA GLU A 99 -15.70 8.17 -5.58
C GLU A 99 -16.76 8.83 -6.46
N HIS A 100 -17.11 8.18 -7.58
CA HIS A 100 -18.24 8.63 -8.37
C HIS A 100 -19.47 8.62 -7.45
N THR A 101 -19.89 9.79 -6.98
CA THR A 101 -21.27 10.01 -6.55
C THR A 101 -22.10 9.70 -7.78
N GLY A 102 -22.69 8.51 -7.83
CA GLY A 102 -23.42 7.99 -8.98
C GLY A 102 -24.40 9.02 -9.53
N THR A 103 -23.96 9.74 -10.55
CA THR A 103 -24.82 10.35 -11.54
C THR A 103 -24.50 9.55 -12.78
N MET A 104 -25.48 8.75 -13.21
CA MET A 104 -25.38 7.96 -14.42
C MET A 104 -25.22 8.93 -15.58
N ASP A 105 -23.99 9.12 -16.04
CA ASP A 105 -23.74 9.67 -17.36
C ASP A 105 -22.91 8.66 -18.15
N TYR A 106 -23.47 8.29 -19.30
CA TYR A 106 -22.99 7.23 -20.18
C TYR A 106 -21.62 7.60 -20.75
N GLY A 107 -20.58 6.87 -20.34
CA GLY A 107 -19.30 6.90 -21.04
C GLY A 107 -18.11 6.46 -20.21
N TYR A 108 -17.77 5.18 -20.33
CA TYR A 108 -16.42 4.65 -20.09
C TYR A 108 -15.99 4.41 -18.63
N GLY A 109 -16.18 3.17 -18.17
CA GLY A 109 -15.24 2.50 -17.28
C GLY A 109 -15.74 2.22 -15.87
N ASP A 110 -16.39 1.06 -15.72
CA ASP A 110 -16.52 0.36 -14.44
C ASP A 110 -15.13 0.17 -13.79
N ILE A 111 -14.72 1.04 -12.87
CA ILE A 111 -13.55 0.79 -12.02
C ILE A 111 -13.87 1.28 -10.61
N CYS A 112 -14.78 0.55 -9.95
CA CYS A 112 -14.70 0.09 -8.56
C CYS A 112 -16.09 -0.21 -8.02
N SER A 113 -16.60 -1.38 -8.40
CA SER A 113 -17.65 -2.05 -7.65
C SER A 113 -17.00 -2.86 -6.52
N VAL A 114 -17.61 -2.77 -5.33
CA VAL A 114 -17.27 -3.47 -4.09
C VAL A 114 -17.08 -4.97 -4.29
#